data_AF-X1IR32-F1
#
_entry.id   AF-X1IR32-F1
#
_cell.length_a   1.000
_cell.length_b   1.000
_cell.length_c   1.000
_cell.angle_alpha   90.00
_cell.angle_beta   90.00
_cell.angle_gamma   90.00
#
_symmetry.space_group_name_H-M   'P 1'
#
loop_
_entity.id
_entity.type
_entity.pdbx_description
1 polymer ?
#
loop_
_entity_poly.entity_id
_entity_poly.type
_entity_poly.pdbx_seq_one_letter_code
_entity_poly.pdbx_strand_id
1 'polypeptide(L)'
;MRHKKVMRFQIGLLLVVLYFSVLPAVVCCAEHAEVKQGLASKYPGDKGIENDASVIFASGFEDGFEKWTRFRNRQGVKIVSDGAVVHSGSACAEITAIRGKDSGGDVGYNLAAGVNQLYMRFYCKFDKDTVGVHHFVNMGGNSKDYRPGGHAGQRPHGDKHFGTTIEPPNDKSSWLFYTYWLAGLPPFQ
;
A
#
# COMPACT_ATOMS: atom_id res chain seq x y z
N MET A 1 9.86 -64.71 -37.91
CA MET A 1 9.03 -64.16 -36.80
C MET A 1 9.68 -63.01 -36.02
N ARG A 2 11.01 -63.01 -35.80
CA ARG A 2 11.71 -62.02 -34.95
C ARG A 2 11.65 -60.57 -35.49
N HIS A 3 11.72 -60.37 -36.81
CA HIS A 3 11.66 -59.03 -37.43
C HIS A 3 10.32 -58.30 -37.29
N LYS A 4 9.18 -59.01 -37.33
CA LYS A 4 7.84 -58.38 -37.21
C LYS A 4 7.55 -57.85 -35.79
N LYS A 5 8.18 -58.42 -34.75
CA LYS A 5 8.06 -57.95 -33.36
C LYS A 5 8.85 -56.65 -33.12
N VAL A 6 10.05 -56.54 -33.68
CA VAL A 6 10.90 -55.34 -33.52
C VAL A 6 10.29 -54.12 -34.21
N MET A 7 9.72 -54.30 -35.42
CA MET A 7 9.08 -53.21 -36.17
C MET A 7 7.82 -52.69 -35.46
N ARG A 8 7.01 -53.59 -34.87
CA ARG A 8 5.83 -53.20 -34.05
C ARG A 8 6.21 -52.46 -32.77
N PHE A 9 7.34 -52.84 -32.15
CA PHE A 9 7.84 -52.17 -30.95
C PHE A 9 8.41 -50.78 -31.26
N GLN A 10 9.14 -50.63 -32.38
CA GLN A 10 9.66 -49.33 -32.81
C GLN A 10 8.56 -48.36 -33.26
N ILE A 11 7.52 -48.85 -33.96
CA ILE A 11 6.35 -48.02 -34.32
C ILE A 11 5.57 -47.62 -33.06
N GLY A 12 5.38 -48.53 -32.11
CA GLY A 12 4.74 -48.21 -30.82
C GLY A 12 5.52 -47.16 -30.02
N LEU A 13 6.84 -47.26 -29.97
CA LEU A 13 7.70 -46.29 -29.29
C LEU A 13 7.69 -44.91 -29.98
N LEU A 14 7.70 -44.88 -31.32
CA LEU A 14 7.59 -43.64 -32.10
C LEU A 14 6.24 -42.95 -31.91
N LEU A 15 5.14 -43.72 -31.82
CA LEU A 15 3.80 -43.18 -31.56
C LEU A 15 3.67 -42.63 -30.13
N VAL A 16 4.32 -43.24 -29.13
CA VAL A 16 4.35 -42.72 -27.75
C VAL A 16 5.19 -41.44 -27.65
N VAL A 17 6.33 -41.36 -28.34
CA VAL A 17 7.17 -40.14 -28.37
C VAL A 17 6.48 -39.00 -29.14
N LEU A 18 5.76 -39.32 -30.22
CA LEU A 18 4.90 -38.35 -30.92
C LEU A 18 3.76 -37.88 -30.01
N TYR A 19 3.12 -38.78 -29.26
CA TYR A 19 2.03 -38.41 -28.33
C TYR A 19 2.51 -37.47 -27.21
N PHE A 20 3.75 -37.62 -26.74
CA PHE A 20 4.34 -36.71 -25.73
C PHE A 20 4.87 -35.39 -26.30
N SER A 21 5.09 -35.27 -27.61
CA SER A 21 5.59 -34.03 -28.25
C SER A 21 4.49 -33.11 -28.77
N VAL A 22 3.21 -33.52 -28.71
CA VAL A 22 2.05 -32.67 -29.04
C VAL A 22 1.24 -32.26 -27.80
N LEU A 23 1.78 -32.38 -26.58
CA LEU A 23 1.19 -31.66 -25.46
C LEU A 23 1.33 -30.16 -25.77
N PRO A 24 0.21 -29.44 -25.97
CA PRO A 24 0.30 -27.99 -26.07
C PRO A 24 0.98 -27.53 -24.80
N ALA A 25 2.06 -26.76 -24.93
CA ALA A 25 2.56 -25.99 -23.81
C ALA A 25 1.33 -25.29 -23.22
N VAL A 26 0.92 -25.72 -22.04
CA VAL A 26 -0.11 -25.02 -21.26
C VAL A 26 0.59 -23.74 -20.86
N VAL A 27 0.59 -22.77 -21.78
CA VAL A 27 0.87 -21.39 -21.48
C VAL A 27 -0.26 -21.02 -20.54
N CYS A 28 0.02 -21.10 -19.24
CA CYS A 28 -0.77 -20.40 -18.24
C CYS A 28 -0.60 -18.91 -18.52
N CYS A 29 -1.28 -18.42 -19.55
CA CYS A 29 -1.66 -17.02 -19.62
C CYS A 29 -2.56 -16.84 -18.40
N ALA A 30 -1.98 -16.34 -17.31
CA ALA A 30 -2.76 -15.83 -16.21
C ALA A 30 -3.74 -14.85 -16.84
N GLU A 31 -5.03 -15.20 -16.78
CA GLU A 31 -6.11 -14.31 -17.16
C GLU A 31 -5.91 -13.04 -16.31
N HIS A 32 -5.51 -11.95 -16.95
CA HIS A 32 -5.39 -10.67 -16.27
C HIS A 32 -6.82 -10.30 -15.85
N ALA A 33 -7.15 -10.57 -14.58
CA ALA A 33 -8.41 -10.15 -14.00
C ALA A 33 -8.63 -8.68 -14.33
N GLU A 34 -9.80 -8.37 -14.87
CA GLU A 34 -10.18 -7.00 -15.20
C GLU A 34 -9.90 -6.10 -14.00
N VAL A 35 -9.14 -5.02 -14.21
CA VAL A 35 -8.82 -4.05 -13.16
C VAL A 35 -10.12 -3.36 -12.76
N LYS A 36 -10.76 -3.87 -11.71
CA LYS A 36 -11.94 -3.24 -11.13
C LYS A 36 -11.53 -1.89 -10.56
N GLN A 37 -12.07 -0.83 -11.16
CA GLN A 37 -11.81 0.53 -10.72
C GLN A 37 -12.37 0.73 -9.30
N GLY A 38 -11.56 1.32 -8.42
CA GLY A 38 -11.94 1.58 -7.04
C GLY A 38 -12.95 2.74 -6.91
N LEU A 39 -13.43 2.98 -5.68
CA LEU A 39 -14.41 4.02 -5.35
C LEU A 39 -14.07 5.38 -5.98
N ALA A 40 -12.80 5.76 -5.92
CA ALA A 40 -12.30 7.04 -6.43
C ALA A 40 -12.53 7.29 -7.92
N SER A 41 -12.70 6.24 -8.74
CA SER A 41 -13.01 6.40 -10.16
C SER A 41 -14.35 7.10 -10.40
N LYS A 42 -15.26 7.06 -9.42
CA LYS A 42 -16.54 7.77 -9.43
C LYS A 42 -16.41 9.25 -9.07
N TYR A 43 -15.26 9.67 -8.52
CA TYR A 43 -15.00 11.01 -7.99
C TYR A 43 -13.73 11.60 -8.59
N PRO A 44 -13.74 12.07 -9.86
CA PRO A 44 -12.59 12.72 -10.47
C PRO A 44 -12.08 13.90 -9.64
N GLY A 45 -10.78 13.90 -9.31
CA GLY A 45 -10.17 14.91 -8.45
C GLY A 45 -10.69 14.89 -7.01
N ASP A 46 -11.27 13.78 -6.57
CA ASP A 46 -11.84 13.56 -5.24
C ASP A 46 -12.98 14.52 -4.86
N LYS A 47 -13.55 15.21 -5.85
CA LYS A 47 -14.62 16.18 -5.63
C LYS A 47 -15.89 15.47 -5.12
N GLY A 48 -16.25 15.75 -3.87
CA GLY A 48 -17.45 15.21 -3.24
C GLY A 48 -17.30 13.80 -2.68
N ILE A 49 -16.09 13.22 -2.72
CA ILE A 49 -15.83 11.86 -2.23
C ILE A 49 -16.11 11.73 -0.73
N GLU A 50 -15.94 12.83 0.02
CA GLU A 50 -16.21 12.90 1.46
C GLU A 50 -17.68 12.65 1.84
N ASN A 51 -18.59 12.72 0.86
CA ASN A 51 -20.02 12.47 1.07
C ASN A 51 -20.42 11.02 0.74
N ASP A 52 -19.51 10.18 0.22
CA ASP A 52 -19.80 8.76 0.00
C ASP A 52 -19.85 8.01 1.34
N ALA A 53 -20.88 7.19 1.54
CA ALA A 53 -21.08 6.45 2.79
C ALA A 53 -19.95 5.45 3.12
N SER A 54 -19.14 5.08 2.14
CA SER A 54 -17.99 4.17 2.30
C SER A 54 -16.72 4.91 2.74
N VAL A 55 -16.73 6.25 2.78
CA VAL A 55 -15.57 7.09 3.08
C VAL A 55 -15.59 7.48 4.55
N ILE A 56 -14.57 7.01 5.28
CA ILE A 56 -14.40 7.33 6.70
C ILE A 56 -13.78 8.72 6.88
N PHE A 57 -12.83 9.06 6.01
CA PHE A 57 -12.09 10.31 6.07
C PHE A 57 -11.60 10.71 4.68
N ALA A 58 -11.76 11.98 4.33
CA ALA A 58 -11.17 12.60 3.15
C ALA A 58 -10.81 14.05 3.47
N SER A 59 -9.61 14.46 3.05
CA SER A 59 -9.16 15.85 3.16
C SER A 59 -8.25 16.16 1.96
N GLY A 60 -8.68 17.12 1.16
CA GLY A 60 -7.82 17.85 0.21
C GLY A 60 -7.22 19.11 0.84
N PHE A 61 -7.39 19.31 2.15
CA PHE A 61 -6.97 20.50 2.90
C PHE A 61 -7.66 21.83 2.51
N GLU A 62 -8.79 21.78 1.80
CA GLU A 62 -9.61 22.96 1.46
C GLU A 62 -10.19 23.65 2.72
N ASP A 63 -10.47 22.87 3.76
CA ASP A 63 -10.88 23.30 5.10
C ASP A 63 -9.67 23.42 6.07
N GLY A 64 -8.47 23.51 5.51
CA GLY A 64 -7.22 23.54 6.25
C GLY A 64 -7.02 22.25 7.04
N PHE A 65 -6.98 22.37 8.37
CA PHE A 65 -6.71 21.25 9.26
C PHE A 65 -7.86 20.88 10.21
N GLU A 66 -9.07 21.41 10.00
CA GLU A 66 -10.19 21.26 10.94
C GLU A 66 -10.56 19.80 11.25
N LYS A 67 -10.45 18.93 10.24
CA LYS A 67 -10.77 17.50 10.39
C LYS A 67 -9.64 16.67 11.02
N TRP A 68 -8.44 17.22 11.16
CA TRP A 68 -7.25 16.50 11.64
C TRP A 68 -7.17 16.55 13.16
N THR A 69 -6.88 15.41 13.79
CA THR A 69 -6.98 15.25 15.25
C THR A 69 -5.64 15.27 15.97
N ARG A 70 -4.52 15.18 15.22
CA ARG A 70 -3.18 15.07 15.79
C ARG A 70 -2.16 15.83 14.94
N PHE A 71 -1.18 16.41 15.62
CA PHE A 71 -0.04 17.07 15.00
C PHE A 71 1.24 16.77 15.78
N ARG A 72 2.35 16.70 15.05
CA ARG A 72 3.72 16.77 15.57
C ARG A 72 4.43 17.92 14.86
N ASN A 73 5.17 18.72 15.63
CA ASN A 73 5.90 19.88 15.10
C ASN A 73 5.01 20.74 14.16
N ARG A 74 3.89 21.23 14.72
CA ARG A 74 2.83 21.93 13.98
C ARG A 74 3.36 23.11 13.16
N GLN A 75 4.44 23.76 13.61
CA GLN A 75 5.09 24.89 12.95
C GLN A 75 5.71 24.51 11.60
N GLY A 76 6.08 23.24 11.41
CA GLY A 76 6.61 22.70 10.15
C GLY A 76 5.53 22.24 9.16
N VAL A 77 4.24 22.48 9.46
CA VAL A 77 3.10 22.10 8.61
C VAL A 77 2.32 23.36 8.23
N LYS A 78 2.03 23.56 6.94
CA LYS A 78 1.30 24.73 6.44
C LYS A 78 0.28 24.34 5.38
N ILE A 79 -0.73 25.19 5.21
CA ILE A 79 -1.61 25.12 4.05
C ILE A 79 -1.01 26.02 2.97
N VAL A 80 -0.92 25.52 1.75
CA VAL A 80 -0.47 26.26 0.57
C VAL A 80 -1.50 26.14 -0.53
N SER A 81 -1.59 27.17 -1.38
CA SER A 81 -2.56 27.29 -2.48
C SER A 81 -1.90 27.53 -3.85
N ASP A 82 -0.60 27.23 -3.95
CA ASP A 82 0.12 27.35 -5.22
C ASP A 82 -0.28 26.21 -6.18
N GLY A 83 -0.87 26.58 -7.31
CA GLY A 83 -1.31 25.65 -8.36
C GLY A 83 -0.19 24.80 -8.97
N ALA A 84 1.09 25.15 -8.78
CA ALA A 84 2.22 24.33 -9.20
C ALA A 84 2.45 23.11 -8.30
N VAL A 85 1.94 23.13 -7.06
CA VAL A 85 2.12 22.06 -6.06
C VAL A 85 0.81 21.38 -5.65
N VAL A 86 -0.32 22.08 -5.75
CA VAL A 86 -1.64 21.53 -5.47
C VAL A 86 -2.02 20.50 -6.53
N HIS A 87 -2.36 19.27 -6.10
CA HIS A 87 -2.73 18.17 -7.00
C HIS A 87 -4.14 18.34 -7.59
N SER A 88 -5.10 18.74 -6.75
CA SER A 88 -6.51 18.92 -7.08
C SER A 88 -7.12 19.88 -6.07
N GLY A 89 -8.17 20.61 -6.46
CA GLY A 89 -8.76 21.64 -5.60
C GLY A 89 -7.94 22.94 -5.60
N SER A 90 -7.90 23.63 -4.47
CA SER A 90 -7.23 24.91 -4.29
C SER A 90 -6.19 24.94 -3.18
N ALA A 91 -6.06 23.86 -2.39
CA ALA A 91 -5.13 23.78 -1.28
C ALA A 91 -4.42 22.42 -1.18
N CYS A 92 -3.29 22.40 -0.48
CA CYS A 92 -2.67 21.18 0.04
C CYS A 92 -1.86 21.47 1.31
N ALA A 93 -1.48 20.42 2.04
CA ALA A 93 -0.53 20.56 3.14
C ALA A 93 0.92 20.50 2.62
N GLU A 94 1.71 21.49 3.02
CA GLU A 94 3.16 21.49 2.89
C GLU A 94 3.79 21.12 4.24
N ILE A 95 4.71 20.17 4.23
CA ILE A 95 5.48 19.75 5.41
C ILE A 95 6.96 19.96 5.12
N THR A 96 7.59 20.84 5.90
CA THR A 96 9.01 21.18 5.74
C THR A 96 9.83 20.54 6.84
N ALA A 97 10.92 19.87 6.47
CA ALA A 97 11.99 19.46 7.38
C ALA A 97 13.26 20.25 7.07
N ILE A 98 13.97 20.72 8.10
CA ILE A 98 15.24 21.44 7.93
C ILE A 98 16.39 20.60 8.45
N ARG A 99 17.31 20.21 7.56
CA ARG A 99 18.50 19.41 7.90
C ARG A 99 19.29 20.04 9.04
N GLY A 100 19.58 19.24 10.07
CA GLY A 100 20.34 19.68 11.25
C GLY A 100 19.53 20.51 12.25
N LYS A 101 18.24 20.77 11.98
CA LYS A 101 17.36 21.53 12.87
C LYS A 101 16.15 20.72 13.34
N ASP A 102 15.46 20.05 12.43
CA ASP A 102 14.28 19.23 12.75
C ASP A 102 14.07 18.08 11.75
N SER A 103 13.10 17.22 12.03
CA SER A 103 12.67 16.09 11.19
C SER A 103 11.32 16.34 10.50
N GLY A 104 10.92 17.62 10.37
CA GLY A 104 9.63 18.03 9.85
C GLY A 104 8.45 17.80 10.79
N GLY A 105 7.24 17.92 10.24
CA GLY A 105 5.97 17.80 10.96
C GLY A 105 5.14 16.59 10.53
N ASP A 106 4.02 16.37 11.23
CA ASP A 106 3.00 15.42 10.81
C ASP A 106 1.59 15.96 11.08
N VAL A 107 0.62 15.44 10.31
CA VAL A 107 -0.82 15.55 10.56
C VAL A 107 -1.38 14.14 10.64
N GLY A 108 -2.27 13.90 11.59
CA GLY A 108 -2.86 12.58 11.81
C GLY A 108 -4.35 12.65 12.10
N TYR A 109 -5.05 11.61 11.66
CA TYR A 109 -6.46 11.39 11.94
C TYR A 109 -6.61 10.08 12.71
N ASN A 110 -7.28 10.14 13.86
CA ASN A 110 -7.68 8.95 14.61
C ASN A 110 -9.09 8.55 14.20
N LEU A 111 -9.26 7.29 13.78
CA LEU A 111 -10.59 6.74 13.52
C LEU A 111 -11.39 6.72 14.84
N ALA A 112 -12.68 7.05 14.75
CA ALA A 112 -13.58 7.02 15.91
C ALA A 112 -13.80 5.59 16.45
N ALA A 113 -13.72 4.59 15.58
CA ALA A 113 -13.85 3.17 15.91
C ALA A 113 -12.94 2.32 15.01
N GLY A 114 -12.60 1.12 15.48
CA GLY A 114 -11.86 0.14 14.69
C GLY A 114 -12.69 -0.36 13.50
N VAL A 115 -12.01 -0.67 12.40
CA VAL A 115 -12.63 -1.22 11.18
C VAL A 115 -11.93 -2.51 10.78
N ASN A 116 -12.69 -3.45 10.21
CA ASN A 116 -12.17 -4.75 9.78
C ASN A 116 -11.32 -4.64 8.50
N GLN A 117 -11.64 -3.66 7.65
CA GLN A 117 -10.93 -3.40 6.40
C GLN A 117 -10.87 -1.90 6.15
N LEU A 118 -9.69 -1.41 5.80
CA LEU A 118 -9.44 -0.02 5.46
C LEU A 118 -8.65 0.04 4.16
N TYR A 119 -9.11 0.87 3.24
CA TYR A 119 -8.37 1.25 2.05
C TYR A 119 -7.89 2.69 2.24
N MET A 120 -6.62 2.95 1.92
CA MET A 120 -6.04 4.28 1.95
C MET A 120 -5.49 4.63 0.57
N ARG A 121 -5.66 5.89 0.20
CA ARG A 121 -4.99 6.53 -0.92
C ARG A 121 -4.57 7.92 -0.47
N PHE A 122 -3.40 8.35 -0.90
CA PHE A 122 -2.90 9.70 -0.68
C PHE A 122 -2.15 10.15 -1.94
N TYR A 123 -2.00 11.45 -2.09
CA TYR A 123 -1.20 12.07 -3.12
C TYR A 123 -0.11 12.88 -2.43
N CYS A 124 1.13 12.76 -2.91
CA CYS A 124 2.25 13.52 -2.40
C CYS A 124 3.13 14.00 -3.54
N LYS A 125 3.76 15.14 -3.33
CA LYS A 125 4.82 15.68 -4.17
C LYS A 125 6.03 15.92 -3.29
N PHE A 126 7.20 15.45 -3.71
CA PHE A 126 8.46 15.77 -3.04
C PHE A 126 9.10 16.97 -3.71
N ASP A 127 9.53 17.93 -2.91
CA ASP A 127 10.38 19.02 -3.42
C ASP A 127 11.73 18.45 -3.88
N LYS A 128 12.37 19.09 -4.85
CA LYS A 128 13.70 18.70 -5.36
C LYS A 128 14.78 18.65 -4.27
N ASP A 129 14.61 19.42 -3.19
CA ASP A 129 15.55 19.50 -2.07
C ASP A 129 15.17 18.53 -0.93
N THR A 130 14.14 17.70 -1.13
CA THR A 130 13.75 16.67 -0.16
C THR A 130 14.86 15.63 -0.05
N VAL A 131 15.30 15.34 1.18
CA VAL A 131 16.32 14.30 1.41
C VAL A 131 15.88 13.30 2.47
N GLY A 132 15.89 12.01 2.11
CA GLY A 132 15.88 10.90 3.07
C GLY A 132 14.61 10.81 3.89
N VAL A 133 13.44 10.90 3.25
CA VAL A 133 12.15 10.66 3.93
C VAL A 133 12.12 9.19 4.39
N HIS A 134 11.93 9.00 5.69
CA HIS A 134 11.87 7.69 6.33
C HIS A 134 10.71 7.71 7.34
N HIS A 135 9.89 6.67 7.32
CA HIS A 135 8.62 6.55 8.01
C HIS A 135 7.55 7.57 7.60
N PHE A 136 7.27 7.67 6.30
CA PHE A 136 6.42 8.71 5.73
C PHE A 136 4.92 8.61 6.11
N VAL A 137 4.15 7.76 5.41
CA VAL A 137 2.71 7.63 5.69
C VAL A 137 2.47 6.42 6.58
N ASN A 138 2.12 6.69 7.83
CA ASN A 138 1.92 5.67 8.86
C ASN A 138 0.44 5.35 9.01
N MET A 139 0.10 4.07 9.03
CA MET A 139 -1.22 3.55 9.39
C MET A 139 -1.05 2.48 10.45
N GLY A 140 -2.00 2.41 11.37
CA GLY A 140 -1.96 1.37 12.37
C GLY A 140 -3.20 1.35 13.25
N GLY A 141 -3.27 0.31 14.07
CA GLY A 141 -4.31 0.09 15.05
C GLY A 141 -3.73 -0.51 16.31
N ASN A 142 -4.34 -0.19 17.44
CA ASN A 142 -3.97 -0.73 18.74
C ASN A 142 -5.21 -1.22 19.46
N SER A 143 -5.08 -2.30 20.22
CA SER A 143 -6.09 -2.62 21.23
C SER A 143 -6.16 -1.50 22.27
N LYS A 144 -7.32 -1.33 22.91
CA LYS A 144 -7.59 -0.24 23.86
C LYS A 144 -6.53 -0.12 24.97
N ASP A 145 -6.00 -1.25 25.42
CA ASP A 145 -5.05 -1.33 26.54
C ASP A 145 -3.58 -1.34 26.09
N TYR A 146 -3.32 -1.21 24.78
CA TYR A 146 -1.97 -1.18 24.25
C TYR A 146 -1.52 0.25 23.96
N ARG A 147 -0.38 0.63 24.56
CA ARG A 147 0.31 1.86 24.20
C ARG A 147 1.26 1.59 23.03
N PRO A 148 1.01 2.18 21.84
CA PRO A 148 1.98 2.10 20.76
C PRO A 148 3.31 2.72 21.18
N GLY A 149 4.40 2.03 20.86
CA GLY A 149 5.77 2.49 21.05
C GLY A 149 6.64 2.02 19.88
N GLY A 150 7.62 2.82 19.48
CA GLY A 150 8.57 2.48 18.43
C GLY A 150 9.50 1.37 18.90
N HIS A 151 9.09 0.12 18.70
CA HIS A 151 9.89 -1.04 19.06
C HIS A 151 10.53 -1.61 17.80
N ALA A 152 11.48 -0.88 17.23
CA ALA A 152 12.18 -1.32 16.04
C ALA A 152 12.75 -2.73 16.25
N GLY A 153 12.43 -3.65 15.34
CA GLY A 153 12.87 -5.04 15.43
C GLY A 153 12.20 -5.91 16.49
N GLN A 154 11.21 -5.39 17.25
CA GLN A 154 10.42 -6.21 18.16
C GLN A 154 9.10 -6.62 17.51
N ARG A 155 8.76 -7.89 17.65
CA ARG A 155 7.50 -8.45 17.19
C ARG A 155 6.34 -7.90 18.05
N PRO A 156 5.29 -7.30 17.46
CA PRO A 156 4.11 -6.88 18.21
C PRO A 156 3.45 -8.05 18.95
N HIS A 157 2.89 -7.78 20.12
CA HIS A 157 1.99 -8.72 20.79
C HIS A 157 0.75 -8.89 19.90
N GLY A 158 0.42 -10.14 19.56
CA GLY A 158 -0.33 -10.47 18.35
C GLY A 158 -1.67 -9.74 18.15
N ASP A 159 -2.47 -9.61 19.20
CA ASP A 159 -3.78 -8.96 19.20
C ASP A 159 -3.73 -7.48 19.62
N LYS A 160 -2.54 -6.94 19.85
CA LYS A 160 -2.37 -5.64 20.50
C LYS A 160 -2.05 -4.50 19.54
N HIS A 161 -1.33 -4.78 18.46
CA HIS A 161 -0.85 -3.74 17.54
C HIS A 161 -0.64 -4.22 16.11
N PHE A 162 -1.00 -3.36 15.18
CA PHE A 162 -0.58 -3.38 13.79
C PHE A 162 -0.06 -2.00 13.42
N GLY A 163 1.05 -1.96 12.68
CA GLY A 163 1.56 -0.75 12.06
C GLY A 163 2.13 -1.06 10.69
N THR A 164 1.82 -0.22 9.70
CA THR A 164 2.50 -0.22 8.42
C THR A 164 2.85 1.20 8.02
N THR A 165 4.01 1.36 7.42
CA THR A 165 4.47 2.62 6.89
C THR A 165 4.73 2.49 5.41
N ILE A 166 4.26 3.46 4.63
CA ILE A 166 4.57 3.58 3.22
C ILE A 166 5.85 4.38 3.11
N GLU A 167 6.92 3.75 2.66
CA GLU A 167 8.22 4.37 2.47
C GLU A 167 8.39 4.79 1.00
N PRO A 168 8.77 6.05 0.73
CA PRO A 168 9.08 6.48 -0.63
C PRO A 168 10.36 5.80 -1.15
N PRO A 169 10.54 5.74 -2.49
CA PRO A 169 11.78 5.25 -3.07
C PRO A 169 12.95 6.08 -2.53
N ASN A 170 13.86 5.42 -1.85
CA ASN A 170 15.14 5.98 -1.45
C ASN A 170 16.24 5.39 -2.36
N ASP A 171 17.45 5.17 -1.87
CA ASP A 171 18.50 4.44 -2.58
C ASP A 171 18.09 3.02 -3.02
N LYS A 172 16.93 2.51 -2.55
CA LYS A 172 16.28 1.28 -2.99
C LYS A 172 15.05 1.62 -3.84
N SER A 173 15.03 1.07 -5.05
CA SER A 173 14.36 1.63 -6.24
C SER A 173 12.82 1.50 -6.32
N SER A 174 12.09 1.39 -5.21
CA SER A 174 10.62 1.34 -5.24
C SER A 174 9.97 1.75 -3.92
N TRP A 175 8.71 2.19 -4.00
CA TRP A 175 7.84 2.31 -2.83
C TRP A 175 7.72 0.96 -2.13
N LEU A 176 7.77 0.96 -0.79
CA LEU A 176 7.64 -0.26 -0.01
C LEU A 176 6.76 -0.06 1.22
N PHE A 177 6.19 -1.16 1.71
CA PHE A 177 5.52 -1.20 3.00
C PHE A 177 6.48 -1.70 4.06
N TYR A 178 6.77 -0.88 5.06
CA TYR A 178 7.48 -1.28 6.27
C TYR A 178 6.46 -1.67 7.34
N THR A 179 6.23 -2.97 7.50
CA THR A 179 5.07 -3.49 8.24
C THR A 179 5.48 -4.28 9.47
N TYR A 180 4.87 -3.93 10.60
CA TYR A 180 4.85 -4.70 11.84
C TYR A 180 3.52 -5.42 11.95
N TRP A 181 3.56 -6.73 11.72
CA TRP A 181 2.40 -7.62 11.76
C TRP A 181 2.80 -8.98 12.34
N LEU A 182 1.79 -9.77 12.73
CA LEU A 182 1.96 -11.14 13.17
C LEU A 182 2.27 -12.09 12.00
N ALA A 183 3.35 -12.87 12.10
CA ALA A 183 3.41 -14.14 11.37
C ALA A 183 2.58 -15.20 12.13
N GLY A 184 1.35 -15.46 11.66
CA GLY A 184 0.51 -16.63 11.98
C GLY A 184 -0.09 -16.73 13.38
N LEU A 185 -1.42 -16.79 13.47
CA LEU A 185 -2.07 -17.53 14.56
C LEU A 185 -1.84 -19.03 14.30
N PRO A 186 -1.59 -19.89 15.30
CA PRO A 186 -1.81 -21.31 15.09
C PRO A 186 -3.25 -21.51 14.60
N PRO A 187 -3.51 -22.46 13.68
CA PRO A 187 -4.88 -22.74 13.26
C PRO A 187 -5.72 -23.03 14.50
N PHE A 188 -6.92 -22.44 14.53
CA PHE A 188 -7.91 -22.64 15.58
C PHE A 188 -7.92 -24.11 16.02
N GLN A 189 -7.65 -24.35 17.32
CA GLN A 189 -7.87 -25.64 17.97
C GLN A 189 -9.33 -25.79 18.35
#